data_AF-A0A7W1YUI5-F1
#
_entry.id   AF-A0A7W1YUI5-F1
#
_cell.length_a   1.000
_cell.length_b   1.000
_cell.length_c   1.000
_cell.angle_alpha   90.00
_cell.angle_beta   90.00
_cell.angle_gamma   90.00
#
_symmetry.space_group_name_H-M   'P 1'
#
loop_
_entity.id
_entity.type
_entity.pdbx_description
1 polymer ?
#
loop_
_entity_poly.entity_id
_entity_poly.type
_entity_poly.pdbx_seq_one_letter_code
_entity_poly.pdbx_strand_id
1 'polypeptide(L)'
;EDDGVSHPDLLRRLAAGAGLGPAALAEVESDAEADLRRLVTGPLLYPALREVGLAALVEIISFEFMLSRVAATLAVGLSRHLGLDDESLAWLHHHAEVDVGHAEQGLDAIVAYARHYGIDGGDTVAVVDTALAGNPFLARYFR
;
A
#
# COMPACT_ATOMS: atom_id res chain seq x y z
N GLU A 1 0.37 13.45 -12.71
CA GLU A 1 1.83 13.26 -12.63
C GLU A 1 2.18 13.53 -11.18
N ASP A 2 2.86 12.60 -10.53
CA ASP A 2 3.31 12.73 -9.14
C ASP A 2 4.28 13.92 -9.09
N ASP A 3 4.08 14.88 -8.17
CA ASP A 3 4.75 16.19 -8.11
C ASP A 3 6.27 16.11 -7.80
N GLY A 4 6.88 14.95 -8.04
CA GLY A 4 8.28 14.66 -7.77
C GLY A 4 8.60 14.45 -6.29
N VAL A 5 7.57 14.41 -5.42
CA VAL A 5 7.76 14.24 -3.98
C VAL A 5 7.74 12.77 -3.61
N SER A 6 8.88 12.27 -3.14
CA SER A 6 9.04 10.89 -2.70
C SER A 6 8.07 10.53 -1.56
N HIS A 7 7.19 9.54 -1.79
CA HIS A 7 6.29 9.00 -0.75
C HIS A 7 7.03 8.61 0.56
N PRO A 8 8.21 7.95 0.52
CA PRO A 8 9.03 7.75 1.70
C PRO A 8 9.36 9.03 2.49
N ASP A 9 9.65 10.14 1.80
CA ASP A 9 9.96 11.40 2.49
C ASP A 9 8.72 12.01 3.14
N LEU A 10 7.55 11.89 2.50
CA LEU A 10 6.28 12.29 3.11
C LEU A 10 5.94 11.46 4.35
N LEU A 11 6.20 10.15 4.33
CA LEU A 11 6.02 9.28 5.49
C LEU A 11 6.99 9.63 6.64
N ARG A 12 8.24 9.97 6.34
CA ARG A 12 9.19 10.47 7.34
C ARG A 12 8.73 11.77 7.99
N ARG A 13 8.17 12.69 7.19
CA ARG A 13 7.57 13.94 7.71
C ARG A 13 6.39 13.66 8.61
N LEU A 14 5.48 12.77 8.21
CA LEU A 14 4.36 12.34 9.04
C LEU A 14 4.85 11.76 10.37
N ALA A 15 5.84 10.86 10.35
CA ALA A 15 6.42 10.27 11.55
C ALA A 15 7.05 11.32 12.47
N ALA A 16 7.83 12.25 11.91
CA ALA A 16 8.45 13.34 12.66
C ALA A 16 7.38 14.28 13.27
N GLY A 17 6.35 14.66 12.51
CA GLY A 17 5.22 15.48 12.97
C GLY A 17 4.39 14.80 14.06
N ALA A 18 4.31 13.46 14.04
CA ALA A 18 3.72 12.66 15.11
C ALA A 18 4.63 12.51 16.37
N GLY A 19 5.84 13.08 16.34
CA GLY A 19 6.80 13.04 17.45
C GLY A 19 7.70 11.81 17.48
N LEU A 20 7.78 11.04 16.39
CA LEU A 20 8.70 9.90 16.32
C LEU A 20 10.15 10.40 16.19
N GLY A 21 10.97 10.06 17.18
CA GLY A 21 12.38 10.46 17.19
C GLY A 21 13.22 9.75 16.12
N PRO A 22 14.38 10.31 15.71
CA PRO A 22 15.22 9.75 14.65
C PRO A 22 15.65 8.29 14.88
N ALA A 23 15.91 7.91 16.15
CA ALA A 23 16.28 6.53 16.48
C ALA A 23 15.13 5.54 16.23
N ALA A 24 13.91 5.89 16.67
CA ALA A 24 12.73 5.07 16.45
C ALA A 24 12.33 5.02 14.97
N LEU A 25 12.52 6.13 14.23
CA LEU A 25 12.31 6.14 12.78
C LEU A 25 13.28 5.18 12.07
N ALA A 26 14.57 5.19 12.45
CA ALA A 26 15.56 4.27 11.89
C ALA A 26 15.24 2.79 12.18
N GLU A 27 14.69 2.49 13.37
CA GLU A 27 14.20 1.14 13.70
C GLU A 27 13.05 0.72 12.78
N VAL A 28 12.04 1.58 12.60
CA VAL A 28 10.91 1.31 11.69
C VAL A 28 11.38 1.10 10.25
N GLU A 29 12.32 1.90 9.77
CA GLU A 29 12.90 1.73 8.43
C GLU A 29 13.68 0.41 8.29
N SER A 30 14.45 0.04 9.31
CA SER A 30 15.17 -1.23 9.33
C SER A 30 14.23 -2.44 9.35
N ASP A 31 13.13 -2.35 10.10
CA ASP A 31 12.12 -3.40 10.17
C ASP A 31 11.40 -3.55 8.82
N ALA A 32 11.06 -2.43 8.17
CA ALA A 32 10.48 -2.43 6.83
C ALA A 32 11.43 -3.06 5.78
N GLU A 33 12.73 -2.76 5.83
CA GLU A 33 13.72 -3.39 4.96
C GLU A 33 13.83 -4.90 5.23
N ALA A 34 13.83 -5.31 6.49
CA ALA A 34 13.85 -6.71 6.87
C ALA A 34 12.60 -7.47 6.39
N ASP A 35 11.42 -6.85 6.46
CA ASP A 35 10.18 -7.41 5.93
C ASP A 35 10.20 -7.55 4.41
N LEU A 36 10.66 -6.51 3.69
CA LEU A 36 10.86 -6.59 2.25
C LEU A 36 11.84 -7.71 1.88
N ARG A 37 12.97 -7.80 2.57
CA ARG A 37 13.95 -8.87 2.36
C ARG A 37 13.33 -10.25 2.58
N ARG A 38 12.57 -10.44 3.66
CA ARG A 38 11.86 -11.71 3.93
C ARG A 38 10.89 -12.06 2.81
N LEU A 39 10.15 -11.08 2.30
CA LEU A 39 9.19 -11.26 1.22
C LEU A 39 9.89 -11.70 -0.08
N VAL A 40 10.96 -11.01 -0.49
CA VAL A 40 11.63 -11.28 -1.77
C VAL A 40 12.58 -12.49 -1.74
N THR A 41 13.02 -12.92 -0.56
CA THR A 41 13.91 -14.10 -0.42
C THR A 41 13.18 -15.37 0.03
N GLY A 42 11.90 -15.26 0.41
CA GLY A 42 11.08 -16.40 0.79
C GLY A 42 10.74 -17.32 -0.39
N PRO A 43 10.29 -18.55 -0.11
CA PRO A 43 9.73 -19.42 -1.14
C PRO A 43 8.53 -18.75 -1.82
N LEU A 44 8.48 -18.82 -3.15
CA LEU A 44 7.34 -18.29 -3.91
C LEU A 44 6.09 -19.13 -3.63
N LEU A 45 5.02 -18.46 -3.24
CA LEU A 45 3.70 -19.08 -3.05
C LEU A 45 3.07 -19.48 -4.39
N TYR A 46 3.41 -18.75 -5.45
CA TYR A 46 2.84 -18.94 -6.78
C TYR A 46 3.83 -19.67 -7.70
N PRO A 47 3.33 -20.53 -8.60
CA PRO A 47 4.17 -21.40 -9.43
C PRO A 47 4.93 -20.64 -10.53
N ALA A 48 4.50 -19.43 -10.90
CA ALA A 48 5.16 -18.61 -11.91
C ALA A 48 5.10 -17.10 -11.60
N LEU A 49 6.02 -16.36 -12.23
CA LEU A 49 6.22 -14.92 -11.96
C LEU A 49 5.02 -14.05 -12.36
N ARG A 50 4.22 -14.48 -13.35
CA ARG A 50 3.01 -13.75 -13.75
C ARG A 50 1.95 -13.81 -12.64
N GLU A 51 1.82 -14.93 -11.94
CA GLU A 51 0.91 -15.06 -10.80
C GLU A 51 1.45 -14.28 -9.58
N VAL A 52 2.77 -14.26 -9.37
CA VAL A 52 3.40 -13.38 -8.36
C VAL A 52 3.12 -11.90 -8.65
N GLY A 53 3.29 -11.49 -9.91
CA GLY A 53 3.04 -10.10 -10.32
C GLY A 53 1.56 -9.72 -10.21
N LEU A 54 0.65 -10.63 -10.55
CA LEU A 54 -0.78 -10.44 -10.35
C LEU A 54 -1.12 -10.29 -8.86
N ALA A 55 -0.56 -11.14 -7.99
CA ALA A 55 -0.78 -11.04 -6.54
C ALA A 55 -0.31 -9.70 -5.98
N ALA A 56 0.90 -9.25 -6.36
CA ALA A 56 1.42 -7.95 -5.94
C ALA A 56 0.54 -6.79 -6.45
N LEU A 57 0.06 -6.86 -7.70
CA LEU A 57 -0.83 -5.86 -8.27
C LEU A 57 -2.16 -5.78 -7.50
N VAL A 58 -2.75 -6.94 -7.17
CA VAL A 58 -4.00 -7.04 -6.39
C VAL A 58 -3.82 -6.40 -5.00
N GLU A 59 -2.71 -6.68 -4.32
CA GLU A 59 -2.43 -6.09 -3.01
C GLU A 59 -2.23 -4.58 -3.07
N ILE A 60 -1.48 -4.07 -4.06
CA ILE A 60 -1.27 -2.64 -4.27
C ILE A 60 -2.61 -1.94 -4.50
N ILE A 61 -3.43 -2.44 -5.43
CA ILE A 61 -4.74 -1.84 -5.73
C ILE A 61 -5.65 -1.89 -4.50
N SER A 62 -5.62 -2.98 -3.75
CA SER A 62 -6.40 -3.10 -2.52
C SER A 62 -5.96 -2.07 -1.47
N PHE A 63 -4.66 -1.79 -1.36
CA PHE A 63 -4.10 -0.77 -0.48
C PHE A 63 -4.54 0.63 -0.87
N GLU A 64 -4.38 0.99 -2.14
CA GLU A 64 -4.81 2.30 -2.67
C GLU A 64 -6.33 2.49 -2.54
N PHE A 65 -7.10 1.43 -2.77
CA PHE A 65 -8.56 1.46 -2.55
C PHE A 65 -8.92 1.72 -1.10
N MET A 66 -8.24 1.06 -0.16
CA MET A 66 -8.47 1.29 1.27
C MET A 66 -8.08 2.72 1.65
N LEU A 67 -6.89 3.18 1.25
CA LEU A 67 -6.36 4.51 1.58
C LEU A 67 -7.24 5.63 1.06
N SER A 68 -7.69 5.58 -0.20
CA SER A 68 -8.56 6.62 -0.79
C SER A 68 -9.83 6.86 0.03
N ARG A 69 -10.32 5.83 0.75
CA ARG A 69 -11.53 5.93 1.57
C ARG A 69 -11.29 6.41 2.99
N VAL A 70 -10.10 6.17 3.55
CA VAL A 70 -9.83 6.42 4.98
C VAL A 70 -8.86 7.58 5.20
N ALA A 71 -8.02 7.93 4.23
CA ALA A 71 -6.92 8.88 4.41
C ALA A 71 -7.41 10.27 4.86
N ALA A 72 -8.50 10.79 4.27
CA ALA A 72 -9.11 12.05 4.69
C ALA A 72 -9.58 12.01 6.16
N THR A 73 -10.21 10.91 6.55
CA THR A 73 -10.71 10.73 7.93
C THR A 73 -9.55 10.62 8.92
N LEU A 74 -8.49 9.91 8.55
CA LEU A 74 -7.26 9.82 9.35
C LEU A 74 -6.60 11.20 9.50
N ALA A 75 -6.47 11.98 8.43
CA ALA A 75 -5.87 13.31 8.47
C ALA A 75 -6.63 14.24 9.41
N VAL A 76 -7.97 14.27 9.32
CA VAL A 76 -8.83 15.03 10.24
C VAL A 76 -8.64 14.58 11.69
N GLY A 77 -8.60 13.26 11.93
CA GLY A 77 -8.39 12.69 13.26
C GLY A 77 -7.03 13.09 13.86
N LEU A 78 -5.96 12.93 13.09
CA LEU A 78 -4.59 13.26 13.52
C LEU A 78 -4.42 14.76 13.77
N SER A 79 -4.95 15.61 12.89
CA SER A 79 -4.93 17.05 13.10
C SER A 79 -5.70 17.43 14.38
N ARG A 80 -6.92 16.92 14.54
CA ARG A 80 -7.79 17.28 15.68
C ARG A 80 -7.27 16.79 17.03
N HIS A 81 -6.74 15.57 17.08
CA HIS A 81 -6.42 14.91 18.35
C HIS A 81 -4.94 14.96 18.72
N LEU A 82 -4.05 15.04 17.72
CA LEU A 82 -2.60 15.08 17.92
C LEU A 82 -1.98 16.42 17.47
N GLY A 83 -2.77 17.32 16.87
CA GLY A 83 -2.31 18.66 16.50
C GLY A 83 -1.37 18.70 15.30
N LEU A 84 -1.37 17.64 14.46
CA LEU A 84 -0.53 17.61 13.25
C LEU A 84 -0.99 18.68 12.24
N ASP A 85 -0.01 19.32 11.61
CA ASP A 85 -0.20 20.33 10.57
C ASP A 85 -0.31 19.71 9.16
N ASP A 86 -0.74 20.52 8.20
CA ASP A 86 -0.96 20.07 6.82
C ASP A 86 0.33 19.56 6.15
N GLU A 87 1.50 20.09 6.54
CA GLU A 87 2.78 19.63 6.00
C GLU A 87 3.10 18.20 6.47
N SER A 88 2.85 17.90 7.75
CA SER A 88 2.99 16.55 8.30
C SER A 88 1.95 15.59 7.72
N LEU A 89 0.77 16.08 7.35
CA LEU A 89 -0.33 15.28 6.83
C LEU A 89 -0.33 15.15 5.29
N ALA A 90 0.65 15.73 4.60
CA ALA A 90 0.71 15.76 3.13
C ALA A 90 0.58 14.37 2.48
N TRP A 91 1.15 13.32 3.10
CA TRP A 91 0.99 11.94 2.61
C TRP A 91 -0.48 11.51 2.58
N LEU A 92 -1.24 11.81 3.64
CA LEU A 92 -2.66 11.46 3.72
C LEU A 92 -3.50 12.30 2.77
N HIS A 93 -3.16 13.58 2.58
CA HIS A 93 -3.86 14.43 1.62
C HIS A 93 -3.68 13.92 0.18
N HIS A 94 -2.46 13.53 -0.19
CA HIS A 94 -2.19 12.96 -1.50
C HIS A 94 -3.06 11.73 -1.79
N HIS A 95 -3.18 10.81 -0.83
CA HIS A 95 -4.02 9.62 -0.99
C HIS A 95 -5.53 9.89 -0.79
N ALA A 96 -5.91 10.99 -0.15
CA ALA A 96 -7.32 11.40 0.00
C ALA A 96 -7.88 12.07 -1.27
N GLU A 97 -7.02 12.70 -2.06
CA GLU A 97 -7.38 13.36 -3.33
C GLU A 97 -7.65 12.35 -4.46
N VAL A 98 -7.29 11.08 -4.24
CA VAL A 98 -7.54 9.99 -5.19
C VAL A 98 -9.02 9.55 -5.13
N ASP A 99 -9.77 9.92 -6.17
CA ASP A 99 -11.22 9.65 -6.30
C ASP A 99 -11.53 8.15 -6.57
N VAL A 100 -12.78 7.76 -6.31
CA VAL A 100 -13.40 6.46 -6.61
C VAL A 100 -13.17 6.01 -8.05
N GLY A 101 -12.97 6.92 -9.00
CA GLY A 101 -12.61 6.60 -10.38
C GLY A 101 -11.28 5.85 -10.55
N HIS A 102 -10.31 6.02 -9.64
CA HIS A 102 -9.08 5.22 -9.66
C HIS A 102 -9.29 3.78 -9.17
N ALA A 103 -10.34 3.52 -8.37
CA ALA A 103 -10.70 2.17 -7.97
C ALA A 103 -11.14 1.32 -9.17
N GLU A 104 -11.96 1.92 -10.05
CA GLU A 104 -12.40 1.28 -11.29
C GLU A 104 -11.21 1.03 -12.23
N GLN A 105 -10.28 1.98 -12.31
CA GLN A 105 -9.02 1.80 -13.05
C GLN A 105 -8.16 0.67 -12.47
N GLY A 106 -8.15 0.48 -11.15
CA GLY A 106 -7.45 -0.64 -10.51
C GLY A 106 -8.03 -1.99 -10.93
N LEU A 107 -9.36 -2.15 -10.91
CA LEU A 107 -10.01 -3.37 -11.38
C LEU A 107 -9.72 -3.64 -12.87
N ASP A 108 -9.77 -2.60 -13.69
CA ASP A 108 -9.41 -2.70 -15.11
C ASP A 108 -7.93 -3.09 -15.30
N ALA A 109 -7.03 -2.61 -14.46
CA ALA A 109 -5.61 -2.97 -14.49
C ALA A 109 -5.39 -4.45 -14.15
N ILE A 110 -6.11 -5.00 -13.17
CA ILE A 110 -6.08 -6.44 -12.84
C ILE A 110 -6.54 -7.27 -14.03
N VAL A 111 -7.67 -6.90 -14.64
CA VAL A 111 -8.22 -7.60 -15.81
C VAL A 111 -7.27 -7.50 -17.00
N ALA A 112 -6.69 -6.32 -17.24
CA ALA A 112 -5.72 -6.10 -18.31
C ALA A 112 -4.45 -6.94 -18.11
N TYR A 113 -3.95 -7.02 -16.87
CA TYR A 113 -2.79 -7.84 -16.52
C TYR A 113 -3.06 -9.33 -16.79
N ALA A 114 -4.17 -9.86 -16.28
CA ALA A 114 -4.54 -11.26 -16.47
C ALA A 114 -4.68 -11.61 -17.97
N ARG A 115 -5.33 -10.74 -18.75
CA ARG A 115 -5.46 -10.89 -20.20
C ARG A 115 -4.10 -10.87 -20.91
N HIS A 116 -3.23 -9.93 -20.55
CA HIS A 116 -1.92 -9.79 -21.17
C HIS A 116 -1.05 -11.04 -20.99
N TYR A 117 -1.07 -11.64 -19.79
CA TYR A 117 -0.26 -12.82 -19.46
C TYR A 117 -1.00 -14.16 -19.64
N GLY A 118 -2.21 -14.15 -20.18
CA GLY A 118 -3.01 -15.35 -20.46
C GLY A 118 -3.32 -16.16 -19.20
N ILE A 119 -3.63 -15.48 -18.10
CA ILE A 119 -4.14 -16.12 -16.88
C ILE A 119 -5.65 -16.27 -17.06
N ASP A 120 -6.18 -17.49 -16.94
CA ASP A 120 -7.62 -17.70 -17.09
C ASP A 120 -8.40 -17.11 -15.91
N GLY A 121 -9.72 -16.98 -16.07
CA GLY A 121 -10.57 -16.35 -15.06
C GLY A 121 -10.61 -17.11 -13.73
N GLY A 122 -10.55 -18.45 -13.76
CA GLY A 122 -10.56 -19.26 -12.55
C GLY A 122 -9.24 -19.13 -11.78
N ASP A 123 -8.12 -19.20 -12.49
CA ASP A 123 -6.78 -18.98 -11.94
C ASP A 123 -6.61 -17.54 -11.42
N THR A 124 -7.17 -16.55 -12.13
CA THR A 124 -7.17 -15.14 -11.68
C THR A 124 -7.85 -15.00 -10.33
N VAL A 125 -9.06 -15.58 -10.17
CA VAL A 125 -9.79 -15.56 -8.90
C VAL A 125 -9.01 -16.29 -7.81
N ALA A 126 -8.43 -17.45 -8.10
CA ALA A 126 -7.63 -18.19 -7.12
C ALA A 126 -6.41 -17.39 -6.63
N VAL A 127 -5.73 -16.66 -7.52
CA VAL A 127 -4.62 -15.76 -7.15
C VAL A 127 -5.11 -14.61 -6.28
N VAL A 128 -6.23 -13.96 -6.64
CA VAL A 128 -6.83 -12.87 -5.86
C VAL A 128 -7.21 -13.35 -4.46
N ASP A 129 -7.93 -14.47 -4.37
CA ASP A 129 -8.36 -15.05 -3.09
C ASP A 129 -7.15 -15.39 -2.22
N THR A 130 -6.09 -15.95 -2.82
CA THR A 130 -4.85 -16.27 -2.11
C THR A 130 -4.07 -15.04 -1.68
N ALA A 131 -3.96 -14.02 -2.53
CA ALA A 131 -3.24 -12.77 -2.23
C ALA A 131 -3.91 -11.99 -1.09
N LEU A 132 -5.23 -12.10 -0.99
CA LEU A 132 -6.01 -11.48 0.08
C LEU A 132 -6.32 -12.45 1.24
N ALA A 133 -5.84 -13.69 1.17
CA ALA A 133 -6.03 -14.69 2.21
C ALA A 133 -5.18 -14.36 3.44
N GLY A 134 -5.86 -14.12 4.57
CA GLY A 134 -5.20 -13.62 5.77
C GLY A 134 -4.81 -12.16 5.59
N ASN A 135 -5.67 -11.26 6.08
CA ASN A 135 -5.61 -9.82 5.87
C ASN A 135 -4.16 -9.28 5.68
N PRO A 136 -3.72 -9.06 4.43
CA PRO A 136 -2.33 -8.70 4.14
C PRO A 136 -1.99 -7.33 4.74
N PHE A 137 -3.00 -6.48 4.99
CA PHE A 137 -2.80 -5.21 5.67
C PHE A 137 -2.40 -5.39 7.13
N LEU A 138 -3.09 -6.27 7.85
CA LEU A 138 -2.73 -6.57 9.24
C LEU A 138 -1.37 -7.26 9.32
N ALA A 139 -1.13 -8.21 8.41
CA ALA A 139 0.11 -8.98 8.40
C ALA A 139 1.36 -8.12 8.10
N ARG A 140 1.20 -6.98 7.42
CA ARG A 140 2.31 -6.13 6.95
C ARG A 140 2.40 -4.75 7.62
N TYR A 141 1.29 -4.15 8.00
CA TYR A 141 1.26 -2.78 8.52
C TYR A 141 0.90 -2.66 10.01
N PHE A 142 0.46 -3.75 10.65
CA PHE A 142 -0.04 -3.72 12.04
C PHE A 142 0.49 -4.88 12.89
N ARG A 143 1.74 -5.33 12.65
CA ARG A 143 2.40 -6.36 13.45
C ARG A 143 2.73 -5.90 14.87
#